data_AF-A0A7X7QHI0-F1
#
_entry.id   AF-A0A7X7QHI0-F1
#
_cell.length_a   1.000
_cell.length_b   1.000
_cell.length_c   1.000
_cell.angle_alpha   90.00
_cell.angle_beta   90.00
_cell.angle_gamma   90.00
#
_symmetry.space_group_name_H-M   'P 1'
#
loop_
_entity.id
_entity.type
_entity.pdbx_description
1 polymer ?
#
loop_
_entity_poly.entity_id
_entity_poly.type
_entity_poly.pdbx_seq_one_letter_code
_entity_poly.pdbx_strand_id
1 'polypeptide(L)'
;TYHHETYGRVHPADTRKGNYLWRLDGVSRAMEAGCDDVGIGVLFGLYDWRFEVLGLVRHALHLQEKYNVGPHTISFPRLRPAQGVRIDEKYLVDDRDFKRLVAILRLAVPYTGLILTAREPAELRREVMAFGVSQIDAGSRIELGGYTEIGDAQVMEREQFQLGDIRSLDEVMRELLLDGYIPSFCTACYRLGRTGEHFMEFAIPGFIRNFCTPNALTTLMEYLVDYSSPETRKAGEEAIRRELENLPDGERKRQLIERLNKIIETDQRDLYF
;
A
#
# COMPACT_ATOMS: atom_id res chain seq x y z
N THR A 1 0.44 -14.95 -11.33
CA THR A 1 -0.01 -16.32 -11.03
C THR A 1 1.21 -17.17 -10.75
N TYR A 2 1.20 -17.88 -9.63
CA TYR A 2 2.18 -18.91 -9.31
C TYR A 2 1.90 -20.22 -10.03
N HIS A 3 0.73 -20.42 -10.64
CA HIS A 3 0.39 -21.64 -11.36
C HIS A 3 1.10 -21.68 -12.72
N HIS A 4 1.99 -22.64 -12.91
CA HIS A 4 2.90 -22.70 -14.08
C HIS A 4 2.14 -22.76 -15.41
N GLU A 5 1.11 -23.60 -15.52
CA GLU A 5 0.34 -23.76 -16.75
C GLU A 5 -0.44 -22.48 -17.09
N THR A 6 -1.10 -21.87 -16.09
CA THR A 6 -1.79 -20.58 -16.28
C THR A 6 -0.79 -19.52 -16.69
N TYR A 7 0.39 -19.49 -16.06
CA TYR A 7 1.43 -18.53 -16.38
C TYR A 7 1.86 -18.62 -17.84
N GLY A 8 2.16 -19.83 -18.33
CA GLY A 8 2.56 -20.06 -19.73
C GLY A 8 1.44 -19.72 -20.73
N ARG A 9 0.18 -19.91 -20.35
CA ARG A 9 -0.97 -19.54 -21.18
C ARG A 9 -1.13 -18.03 -21.33
N VAL A 10 -0.94 -17.27 -20.24
CA VAL A 10 -1.16 -15.80 -20.23
C VAL A 10 0.12 -15.00 -20.48
N HIS A 11 1.28 -15.66 -20.58
CA HIS A 11 2.57 -15.06 -20.93
C HIS A 11 3.24 -15.90 -22.03
N PRO A 12 3.08 -15.53 -23.31
CA PRO A 12 3.67 -16.26 -24.42
C PRO A 12 5.18 -16.47 -24.25
N ALA A 13 5.64 -17.69 -24.54
CA ALA A 13 7.00 -18.15 -24.26
C ALA A 13 8.08 -17.41 -25.05
N ASP A 14 7.71 -16.80 -26.18
CA ASP A 14 8.55 -15.97 -27.04
C ASP A 14 8.75 -14.54 -26.50
N THR A 15 8.07 -14.16 -25.43
CA THR A 15 8.24 -12.86 -24.77
C THR A 15 9.27 -12.93 -23.65
N ARG A 16 9.89 -11.78 -23.31
CA ARG A 16 10.78 -11.67 -22.13
C ARG A 16 10.11 -12.11 -20.83
N LYS A 17 8.79 -11.95 -20.73
CA LYS A 17 8.00 -12.32 -19.55
C LYS A 17 7.58 -13.80 -19.58
N GLY A 18 7.66 -14.49 -20.72
CA GLY A 18 7.29 -15.90 -20.85
C GLY A 18 8.11 -16.85 -19.99
N ASN A 19 9.34 -16.48 -19.62
CA ASN A 19 10.18 -17.28 -18.73
C ASN A 19 9.72 -17.18 -17.27
N TYR A 20 9.01 -18.21 -16.80
CA TYR A 20 8.45 -18.31 -15.44
C TYR A 20 9.53 -18.20 -14.36
N LEU A 21 10.56 -19.06 -14.42
CA LEU A 21 11.59 -19.13 -13.38
C LEU A 21 12.40 -17.84 -13.33
N TRP A 22 12.71 -17.27 -14.49
CA TRP A 22 13.36 -15.96 -14.54
C TRP A 22 12.55 -14.88 -13.85
N ARG A 23 11.22 -14.87 -14.02
CA ARG A 23 10.35 -13.92 -13.33
C ARG A 23 10.26 -14.20 -11.84
N LEU A 24 10.08 -15.47 -11.44
CA LEU A 24 9.95 -15.87 -10.05
C LEU A 24 11.20 -15.47 -9.24
N ASP A 25 12.38 -15.81 -9.75
CA ASP A 25 13.67 -15.48 -9.09
C ASP A 25 14.05 -13.99 -9.19
N GLY A 26 13.24 -13.14 -9.85
CA GLY A 26 13.55 -11.73 -10.02
C GLY A 26 13.74 -10.98 -8.70
N VAL A 27 12.95 -11.35 -7.68
CA VAL A 27 12.99 -10.74 -6.35
C VAL A 27 14.25 -11.17 -5.60
N SER A 28 14.57 -12.47 -5.64
CA SER A 28 15.82 -13.03 -5.12
C SER A 28 17.05 -12.33 -5.70
N ARG A 29 17.08 -12.08 -7.02
CA ARG A 29 18.18 -11.35 -7.67
C ARG A 29 18.28 -9.89 -7.23
N ALA A 30 17.15 -9.24 -6.92
CA ALA A 30 17.16 -7.88 -6.38
C ALA A 30 17.78 -7.84 -4.98
N MET A 31 17.41 -8.79 -4.12
CA MET A 31 18.02 -8.94 -2.78
C MET A 31 19.52 -9.25 -2.85
N GLU A 32 19.94 -10.14 -3.75
CA GLU A 32 21.36 -10.44 -4.00
C GLU A 32 22.15 -9.22 -4.53
N ALA A 33 21.46 -8.27 -5.17
CA ALA A 33 22.04 -7.00 -5.60
C ALA A 33 22.03 -5.91 -4.51
N GLY A 34 21.53 -6.21 -3.30
CA GLY A 34 21.49 -5.30 -2.17
C GLY A 34 20.18 -4.54 -1.97
N CYS A 35 19.11 -4.86 -2.73
CA CYS A 35 17.77 -4.33 -2.46
C CYS A 35 17.06 -5.16 -1.39
N ASP A 36 17.08 -4.67 -0.15
CA ASP A 36 16.54 -5.36 1.03
C ASP A 36 15.03 -5.13 1.24
N ASP A 37 14.47 -4.04 0.71
CA ASP A 37 13.03 -3.81 0.64
C ASP A 37 12.47 -4.23 -0.73
N VAL A 38 11.76 -5.37 -0.76
CA VAL A 38 11.11 -5.90 -1.97
C VAL A 38 9.60 -6.04 -1.82
N GLY A 39 8.89 -5.89 -2.94
CA GLY A 39 7.46 -6.15 -3.03
C GLY A 39 7.17 -7.40 -3.86
N ILE A 40 6.24 -8.24 -3.40
CA ILE A 40 5.71 -9.36 -4.19
C ILE A 40 4.21 -9.15 -4.45
N GLY A 41 3.64 -9.89 -5.39
CA GLY A 41 2.22 -9.76 -5.65
C GLY A 41 1.66 -10.73 -6.66
N VAL A 42 0.34 -10.87 -6.63
CA VAL A 42 -0.43 -11.68 -7.57
C VAL A 42 -1.55 -10.87 -8.16
N LEU A 43 -1.73 -11.01 -9.48
CA LEU A 43 -2.97 -10.60 -10.16
C LEU A 43 -4.03 -11.68 -9.95
N PHE A 44 -4.94 -11.45 -9.00
CA PHE A 44 -6.06 -12.33 -8.69
C PHE A 44 -7.09 -12.29 -9.81
N GLY A 45 -7.66 -13.43 -10.19
CA GLY A 45 -8.49 -13.55 -11.40
C GLY A 45 -7.87 -14.41 -12.49
N LEU A 46 -6.57 -14.69 -12.44
CA LEU A 46 -5.89 -15.53 -13.43
C LEU A 46 -6.02 -17.04 -13.12
N TYR A 47 -6.06 -17.39 -11.85
CA TYR A 47 -6.16 -18.76 -11.35
C TYR A 47 -6.82 -18.77 -9.95
N ASP A 48 -7.01 -19.97 -9.39
CA ASP A 48 -7.61 -20.16 -8.08
C ASP A 48 -6.91 -19.34 -7.00
N TRP A 49 -7.65 -18.45 -6.34
CA TRP A 49 -7.08 -17.51 -5.37
C TRP A 49 -6.44 -18.20 -4.18
N ARG A 50 -6.88 -19.41 -3.80
CA ARG A 50 -6.31 -20.16 -2.66
C ARG A 50 -4.92 -20.66 -3.01
N PHE A 51 -4.74 -21.15 -4.23
CA PHE A 51 -3.42 -21.52 -4.75
C PHE A 51 -2.49 -20.32 -4.81
N GLU A 52 -2.99 -19.17 -5.26
CA GLU A 52 -2.20 -17.94 -5.34
C GLU A 52 -1.78 -17.41 -3.97
N VAL A 53 -2.67 -17.42 -2.98
CA VAL A 53 -2.36 -17.03 -1.59
C VAL A 53 -1.32 -17.98 -0.99
N LEU A 54 -1.46 -19.30 -1.21
CA LEU A 54 -0.45 -20.27 -0.78
C LEU A 54 0.92 -19.96 -1.41
N GLY A 55 0.94 -19.63 -2.70
CA GLY A 55 2.16 -19.21 -3.40
C GLY A 55 2.77 -17.94 -2.83
N LEU A 56 1.96 -16.91 -2.55
CA LEU A 56 2.42 -15.67 -1.90
C LEU A 56 3.06 -15.94 -0.54
N VAL A 57 2.38 -16.69 0.33
CA VAL A 57 2.88 -17.01 1.67
C VAL A 57 4.16 -17.84 1.56
N ARG A 58 4.22 -18.84 0.68
CA ARG A 58 5.43 -19.65 0.53
C ARG A 58 6.60 -18.86 -0.04
N HIS A 59 6.35 -17.93 -0.96
CA HIS A 59 7.38 -17.04 -1.48
C HIS A 59 7.88 -16.09 -0.39
N ALA A 60 6.99 -15.51 0.42
CA ALA A 60 7.39 -14.66 1.55
C ALA A 60 8.28 -15.41 2.56
N LEU A 61 7.91 -16.64 2.91
CA LEU A 61 8.71 -17.51 3.77
C LEU A 61 10.06 -17.86 3.15
N HIS A 62 10.11 -18.15 1.84
CA HIS A 62 11.37 -18.42 1.15
C HIS A 62 12.34 -17.24 1.26
N LEU A 63 11.85 -16.01 1.03
CA LEU A 63 12.68 -14.82 1.13
C LEU A 63 13.19 -14.62 2.56
N GLN A 64 12.31 -14.80 3.55
CA GLN A 64 12.69 -14.73 4.95
C GLN A 64 13.73 -15.79 5.36
N GLU A 65 13.54 -17.05 4.93
CA GLU A 65 14.46 -18.16 5.23
C GLU A 65 15.83 -17.97 4.56
N LYS A 66 15.86 -17.44 3.32
CA LYS A 66 17.08 -17.33 2.51
C LYS A 66 17.86 -16.03 2.75
N TYR A 67 17.16 -14.93 3.00
CA TYR A 67 17.73 -13.58 3.07
C TYR A 67 17.48 -12.91 4.43
N ASN A 68 17.05 -13.66 5.44
CA ASN A 68 16.69 -13.21 6.80
C ASN A 68 15.54 -12.19 6.89
N VAL A 69 15.05 -11.68 5.76
CA VAL A 69 13.91 -10.76 5.69
C VAL A 69 12.94 -11.17 4.59
N GLY A 70 11.65 -11.14 4.93
CA GLY A 70 10.57 -11.36 3.97
C GLY A 70 10.35 -10.13 3.07
N PRO A 71 9.31 -10.15 2.21
CA PRO A 71 8.95 -8.98 1.44
C PRO A 71 8.45 -7.86 2.37
N HIS A 72 8.82 -6.62 2.03
CA HIS A 72 8.33 -5.42 2.68
C HIS A 72 6.83 -5.23 2.40
N THR A 73 6.38 -5.55 1.18
CA THR A 73 4.97 -5.44 0.79
C THR A 73 4.44 -6.62 -0.03
N ILE A 74 3.14 -6.85 0.09
CA ILE A 74 2.36 -7.70 -0.81
C ILE A 74 1.26 -6.86 -1.47
N SER A 75 1.24 -6.89 -2.80
CA SER A 75 0.15 -6.36 -3.61
C SER A 75 -0.77 -7.49 -4.07
N PHE A 76 -2.08 -7.27 -3.96
CA PHE A 76 -3.11 -8.25 -4.33
C PHE A 76 -4.16 -7.67 -5.31
N PRO A 77 -3.74 -7.08 -6.44
CA PRO A 77 -4.67 -6.53 -7.42
C PRO A 77 -5.61 -7.60 -7.98
N ARG A 78 -6.91 -7.30 -8.09
CA ARG A 78 -7.84 -8.09 -8.91
C ARG A 78 -7.73 -7.70 -10.38
N LEU A 79 -7.96 -8.68 -11.25
CA LEU A 79 -8.10 -8.48 -12.68
C LEU A 79 -9.24 -7.51 -12.94
N ARG A 80 -8.99 -6.53 -13.80
CA ARG A 80 -9.94 -5.47 -14.16
C ARG A 80 -10.10 -5.43 -15.66
N PRO A 81 -11.25 -4.95 -16.17
CA PRO A 81 -11.42 -4.64 -17.59
C PRO A 81 -10.27 -3.77 -18.09
N ALA A 82 -9.79 -4.05 -19.29
CA ALA A 82 -8.75 -3.30 -19.97
C ALA A 82 -8.94 -3.46 -21.48
N GLN A 83 -8.43 -2.50 -22.26
CA GLN A 83 -8.58 -2.51 -23.71
C GLN A 83 -8.00 -3.80 -24.31
N GLY A 84 -8.79 -4.48 -25.15
CA GLY A 84 -8.37 -5.69 -25.86
C GLY A 84 -8.24 -6.94 -24.99
N VAL A 85 -8.56 -6.88 -23.70
CA VAL A 85 -8.49 -8.03 -22.79
C VAL A 85 -9.84 -8.74 -22.73
N ARG A 86 -9.82 -10.05 -22.98
CA ARG A 86 -10.94 -10.95 -22.66
C ARG A 86 -10.67 -11.61 -21.31
N ILE A 87 -11.57 -11.38 -20.37
CA ILE A 87 -11.48 -11.92 -19.02
C ILE A 87 -12.12 -13.31 -18.99
N ASP A 88 -11.40 -14.29 -18.46
CA ASP A 88 -11.97 -15.59 -18.10
C ASP A 88 -12.66 -15.45 -16.74
N GLU A 89 -13.98 -15.59 -16.72
CA GLU A 89 -14.78 -15.44 -15.50
C GLU A 89 -14.53 -16.56 -14.48
N LYS A 90 -13.98 -17.70 -14.90
CA LYS A 90 -13.83 -18.90 -14.07
C LYS A 90 -13.08 -18.66 -12.76
N TYR A 91 -12.08 -17.79 -12.78
CA TYR A 91 -11.19 -17.55 -11.63
C TYR A 91 -11.34 -16.14 -11.06
N LEU A 92 -12.35 -15.38 -11.48
CA LEU A 92 -12.64 -14.09 -10.87
C LEU A 92 -12.94 -14.27 -9.38
N VAL A 93 -12.39 -13.36 -8.59
CA VAL A 93 -12.50 -13.40 -7.14
C VAL A 93 -13.59 -12.43 -6.73
N ASP A 94 -14.65 -12.94 -6.12
CA ASP A 94 -15.72 -12.12 -5.57
C ASP A 94 -15.26 -11.33 -4.33
N ASP A 95 -16.08 -10.39 -3.88
CA ASP A 95 -15.72 -9.50 -2.77
C ASP A 95 -15.59 -10.22 -1.44
N ARG A 96 -16.32 -11.33 -1.26
CA ARG A 96 -16.26 -12.14 -0.03
C ARG A 96 -14.92 -12.86 0.05
N ASP A 97 -14.52 -13.52 -1.03
CA ASP A 97 -13.25 -14.22 -1.13
C ASP A 97 -12.07 -13.24 -1.15
N PHE A 98 -12.25 -12.05 -1.72
CA PHE A 98 -11.25 -10.98 -1.65
C PHE A 98 -11.01 -10.47 -0.22
N LYS A 99 -12.07 -10.21 0.55
CA LYS A 99 -11.91 -9.88 1.98
C LYS A 99 -11.23 -11.03 2.75
N ARG A 100 -11.61 -12.26 2.43
CA ARG A 100 -11.05 -13.45 3.05
C ARG A 100 -9.55 -13.61 2.77
N LEU A 101 -9.10 -13.43 1.53
CA LEU A 101 -7.68 -13.56 1.21
C LEU A 101 -6.83 -12.47 1.86
N VAL A 102 -7.34 -11.23 1.97
CA VAL A 102 -6.62 -10.15 2.67
C VAL A 102 -6.46 -10.47 4.14
N ALA A 103 -7.52 -10.95 4.80
CA ALA A 103 -7.45 -11.40 6.19
C ALA A 103 -6.44 -12.56 6.38
N ILE A 104 -6.41 -13.53 5.46
CA ILE A 104 -5.44 -14.63 5.50
C ILE A 104 -4.01 -14.09 5.37
N LEU A 105 -3.74 -13.18 4.43
CA LEU A 105 -2.41 -12.59 4.24
C LEU A 105 -1.97 -11.81 5.48
N ARG A 106 -2.84 -10.99 6.07
CA ARG A 106 -2.52 -10.24 7.30
C ARG A 106 -2.16 -11.17 8.46
N LEU A 107 -2.85 -12.31 8.60
CA LEU A 107 -2.55 -13.28 9.64
C LEU A 107 -1.27 -14.09 9.36
N ALA A 108 -1.01 -14.42 8.09
CA ALA A 108 0.12 -15.26 7.70
C ALA A 108 1.47 -14.52 7.71
N VAL A 109 1.47 -13.23 7.34
CA VAL A 109 2.69 -12.40 7.25
C VAL A 109 2.47 -11.04 7.94
N PRO A 110 2.34 -11.02 9.28
CA PRO A 110 1.79 -9.89 10.02
C PRO A 110 2.60 -8.60 9.97
N TYR A 111 3.89 -8.67 9.66
CA TYR A 111 4.79 -7.51 9.56
C TYR A 111 4.97 -7.00 8.13
N THR A 112 4.48 -7.74 7.13
CA THR A 112 4.52 -7.32 5.74
C THR A 112 3.39 -6.31 5.48
N GLY A 113 3.71 -5.24 4.77
CA GLY A 113 2.73 -4.26 4.32
C GLY A 113 1.78 -4.85 3.28
N LEU A 114 0.51 -4.45 3.32
CA LEU A 114 -0.52 -4.89 2.37
C LEU A 114 -0.98 -3.69 1.56
N ILE A 115 -0.78 -3.75 0.23
CA ILE A 115 -1.11 -2.66 -0.71
C ILE A 115 -2.45 -2.94 -1.38
N LEU A 116 -3.43 -2.07 -1.14
CA LEU A 116 -4.73 -2.06 -1.79
C LEU A 116 -4.84 -0.87 -2.75
N THR A 117 -5.06 -1.14 -4.03
CA THR A 117 -5.04 -0.10 -5.07
C THR A 117 -6.44 0.38 -5.45
N ALA A 118 -6.52 1.46 -6.22
CA ALA A 118 -7.71 2.09 -6.79
C ALA A 118 -8.36 1.25 -7.91
N ARG A 119 -7.95 -0.02 -8.04
CA ARG A 119 -8.67 -1.06 -8.79
C ARG A 119 -10.02 -1.35 -8.14
N GLU A 120 -10.07 -1.28 -6.82
CA GLU A 120 -11.25 -1.62 -6.04
C GLU A 120 -12.15 -0.39 -5.88
N PRO A 121 -13.49 -0.57 -5.84
CA PRO A 121 -14.40 0.54 -5.61
C PRO A 121 -14.31 1.05 -4.17
N ALA A 122 -14.60 2.34 -3.97
CA ALA A 122 -14.49 3.04 -2.69
C ALA A 122 -15.10 2.27 -1.51
N GLU A 123 -16.32 1.76 -1.65
CA GLU A 123 -17.02 1.00 -0.60
C GLU A 123 -16.27 -0.26 -0.18
N LEU A 124 -15.81 -1.04 -1.17
CA LEU A 124 -15.03 -2.25 -0.88
C LEU A 124 -13.67 -1.91 -0.27
N ARG A 125 -13.04 -0.81 -0.70
CA ARG A 125 -11.78 -0.36 -0.11
C ARG A 125 -11.95 -0.06 1.36
N ARG A 126 -13.01 0.68 1.71
CA ARG A 126 -13.38 0.99 3.10
C ARG A 126 -13.53 -0.26 3.96
N GLU A 127 -14.21 -1.29 3.44
CA GLU A 127 -14.33 -2.57 4.15
C GLU A 127 -13.00 -3.32 4.27
N VAL A 128 -12.25 -3.43 3.17
CA VAL A 128 -11.02 -4.23 3.09
C VAL A 128 -9.91 -3.63 3.97
N MET A 129 -9.88 -2.31 4.15
CA MET A 129 -8.91 -1.65 5.04
C MET A 129 -8.95 -2.20 6.46
N ALA A 130 -10.14 -2.51 6.98
CA ALA A 130 -10.31 -3.08 8.32
C ALA A 130 -9.68 -4.48 8.49
N PHE A 131 -9.36 -5.18 7.40
CA PHE A 131 -8.73 -6.51 7.41
C PHE A 131 -7.20 -6.45 7.35
N GLY A 132 -6.62 -5.26 7.51
CA GLY A 132 -5.18 -5.07 7.68
C GLY A 132 -4.45 -4.60 6.43
N VAL A 133 -5.10 -3.81 5.57
CA VAL A 133 -4.36 -3.01 4.58
C VAL A 133 -3.53 -1.97 5.31
N SER A 134 -2.31 -1.72 4.82
CA SER A 134 -1.42 -0.71 5.41
C SER A 134 -1.02 0.39 4.44
N GLN A 135 -1.26 0.21 3.14
CA GLN A 135 -0.96 1.19 2.11
C GLN A 135 -2.06 1.20 1.06
N ILE A 136 -2.46 2.40 0.66
CA ILE A 136 -3.41 2.64 -0.42
C ILE A 136 -2.90 3.75 -1.33
N ASP A 137 -3.31 3.72 -2.60
CA ASP A 137 -3.19 4.84 -3.53
C ASP A 137 -4.43 5.76 -3.44
N ALA A 138 -4.33 7.01 -3.90
CA ALA A 138 -5.45 7.94 -3.95
C ALA A 138 -5.21 8.99 -5.04
N GLY A 139 -6.28 9.49 -5.68
CA GLY A 139 -6.15 10.39 -6.83
C GLY A 139 -5.37 9.77 -7.99
N SER A 140 -5.54 8.47 -8.22
CA SER A 140 -4.72 7.72 -9.19
C SER A 140 -5.07 8.09 -10.63
N ARG A 141 -4.04 8.33 -11.45
CA ARG A 141 -4.14 8.43 -12.91
C ARG A 141 -3.19 7.42 -13.53
N ILE A 142 -3.74 6.48 -14.28
CA ILE A 142 -2.99 5.35 -14.86
C ILE A 142 -2.89 5.44 -16.38
N GLU A 143 -3.33 6.56 -16.94
CA GLU A 143 -3.10 6.95 -18.34
C GLU A 143 -1.69 7.52 -18.52
N LEU A 144 -1.10 7.29 -19.70
CA LEU A 144 0.11 8.01 -20.08
C LEU A 144 -0.17 9.51 -20.15
N GLY A 145 0.50 10.29 -19.28
CA GLY A 145 0.29 11.74 -19.16
C GLY A 145 -0.95 12.15 -18.35
N GLY A 146 -1.66 11.21 -17.73
CA GLY A 146 -2.97 11.44 -17.12
C GLY A 146 -3.03 12.45 -15.96
N TYR A 147 -1.89 12.86 -15.39
CA TYR A 147 -1.83 13.91 -14.37
C TYR A 147 -1.71 15.34 -14.95
N THR A 148 -1.39 15.47 -16.23
CA THR A 148 -1.25 16.77 -16.92
C THR A 148 -2.52 17.16 -17.66
N GLU A 149 -3.31 16.17 -18.06
CA GLU A 149 -4.54 16.39 -18.81
C GLU A 149 -5.71 16.67 -17.86
N ILE A 150 -6.44 17.76 -18.13
CA ILE A 150 -7.55 18.22 -17.30
C ILE A 150 -8.80 17.40 -17.65
N GLY A 151 -9.20 16.48 -16.77
CA GLY A 151 -10.47 15.75 -16.87
C GLY A 151 -10.54 14.51 -15.97
N ASP A 152 -11.71 14.23 -15.40
CA ASP A 152 -11.95 13.06 -14.52
C ASP A 152 -12.52 11.84 -15.26
N ALA A 153 -12.71 11.95 -16.58
CA ALA A 153 -13.25 10.86 -17.38
C ALA A 153 -12.17 9.80 -17.64
N GLN A 154 -12.46 8.55 -17.27
CA GLN A 154 -11.64 7.39 -17.63
C GLN A 154 -11.72 7.11 -19.13
N VAL A 155 -10.57 7.07 -19.82
CA VAL A 155 -10.48 6.71 -21.24
C VAL A 155 -9.78 5.36 -21.36
N MET A 156 -10.56 4.28 -21.51
CA MET A 156 -10.07 2.90 -21.43
C MET A 156 -8.94 2.59 -22.43
N GLU A 157 -8.89 3.26 -23.58
CA GLU A 157 -7.86 3.09 -24.60
C GLU A 157 -6.49 3.66 -24.20
N ARG A 158 -6.46 4.47 -23.14
CA ARG A 158 -5.28 5.17 -22.64
C ARG A 158 -4.83 4.65 -21.29
N GLU A 159 -5.74 4.00 -20.55
CA GLU A 159 -5.51 3.42 -19.24
C GLU A 159 -4.92 2.01 -19.32
N GLN A 160 -4.12 1.64 -18.31
CA GLN A 160 -3.65 0.25 -18.18
C GLN A 160 -4.81 -0.72 -17.85
N PHE A 161 -5.83 -0.26 -17.14
CA PHE A 161 -7.02 -1.00 -16.71
C PHE A 161 -8.07 0.00 -16.22
N GLN A 162 -9.31 -0.43 -16.01
CA GLN A 162 -10.35 0.44 -15.46
C GLN A 162 -10.17 0.65 -13.94
N LEU A 163 -10.15 1.90 -13.47
CA LEU A 163 -10.12 2.22 -12.04
C LEU A 163 -11.50 2.02 -11.40
N GLY A 164 -11.50 1.49 -10.18
CA GLY A 164 -12.69 1.39 -9.32
C GLY A 164 -12.91 2.62 -8.43
N ASP A 165 -11.86 3.39 -8.14
CA ASP A 165 -11.94 4.59 -7.30
C ASP A 165 -11.16 5.75 -7.96
N ILE A 166 -11.89 6.76 -8.41
CA ILE A 166 -11.36 7.97 -9.08
C ILE A 166 -11.43 9.22 -8.21
N ARG A 167 -11.79 9.06 -6.93
CA ARG A 167 -11.91 10.18 -6.01
C ARG A 167 -10.58 10.92 -5.88
N SER A 168 -10.68 12.21 -5.62
CA SER A 168 -9.49 13.03 -5.39
C SER A 168 -8.76 12.60 -4.12
N LEU A 169 -7.48 12.97 -4.01
CA LEU A 169 -6.71 12.73 -2.79
C LEU A 169 -7.40 13.35 -1.57
N ASP A 170 -7.90 14.59 -1.68
CA ASP A 170 -8.57 15.28 -0.57
C ASP A 170 -9.85 14.56 -0.09
N GLU A 171 -10.65 14.03 -1.02
CA GLU A 171 -11.84 13.25 -0.68
C GLU A 171 -11.50 11.96 0.07
N VAL A 172 -10.48 11.23 -0.40
CA VAL A 172 -10.03 9.99 0.27
C VAL A 172 -9.43 10.31 1.65
N MET A 173 -8.62 11.36 1.75
CA MET A 173 -8.05 11.82 3.02
C MET A 173 -9.14 12.16 4.03
N ARG A 174 -10.18 12.90 3.61
CA ARG A 174 -11.31 13.25 4.46
C ARG A 174 -12.08 12.02 4.93
N GLU A 175 -12.38 11.07 4.04
CA GLU A 175 -13.07 9.82 4.41
C GLU A 175 -12.28 9.05 5.47
N LEU A 176 -10.98 8.87 5.27
CA LEU A 176 -10.11 8.17 6.23
C LEU A 176 -10.15 8.81 7.61
N LEU A 177 -10.06 10.15 7.68
CA LEU A 177 -10.08 10.90 8.94
C LEU A 177 -11.43 10.76 9.66
N LEU A 178 -12.55 10.81 8.92
CA LEU A 178 -13.89 10.63 9.47
C LEU A 178 -14.14 9.19 9.95
N ASP A 179 -13.50 8.20 9.30
CA ASP A 179 -13.55 6.80 9.67
C ASP A 179 -12.61 6.43 10.83
N GLY A 180 -11.84 7.40 11.34
CA GLY A 180 -10.94 7.21 12.48
C GLY A 180 -9.55 6.69 12.11
N TYR A 181 -9.21 6.61 10.83
CA TYR A 181 -7.84 6.34 10.39
C TYR A 181 -6.98 7.61 10.42
N ILE A 182 -5.66 7.42 10.50
CA ILE A 182 -4.67 8.49 10.36
C ILE A 182 -3.91 8.27 9.06
N PRO A 183 -4.23 9.01 7.98
CA PRO A 183 -3.45 8.97 6.76
C PRO A 183 -2.00 9.40 7.01
N SER A 184 -1.06 8.86 6.24
CA SER A 184 0.36 9.19 6.39
C SER A 184 1.08 9.20 5.05
N PHE A 185 2.00 10.14 4.91
CA PHE A 185 2.98 10.21 3.82
C PHE A 185 4.41 9.92 4.33
N CYS A 186 4.51 9.15 5.42
CA CYS A 186 5.78 8.89 6.09
C CYS A 186 6.79 8.20 5.19
N THR A 187 8.01 8.73 5.19
CA THR A 187 9.17 8.19 4.49
C THR A 187 10.41 8.20 5.40
N ALA A 188 10.19 8.19 6.72
CA ALA A 188 11.22 8.31 7.75
C ALA A 188 12.15 7.09 7.80
N CYS A 189 11.60 5.87 7.66
CA CYS A 189 12.40 4.65 7.67
C CYS A 189 13.50 4.69 6.61
N TYR A 190 13.17 5.14 5.39
CA TYR A 190 14.14 5.29 4.32
C TYR A 190 15.25 6.29 4.69
N ARG A 191 14.89 7.48 5.18
CA ARG A 191 15.89 8.52 5.59
C ARG A 191 16.81 8.07 6.70
N LEU A 192 16.33 7.21 7.58
CA LEU A 192 17.05 6.73 8.75
C LEU A 192 17.73 5.38 8.51
N GLY A 193 17.70 4.84 7.29
CA GLY A 193 18.30 3.54 6.96
C GLY A 193 17.64 2.35 7.69
N ARG A 194 16.36 2.49 8.06
CA ARG A 194 15.54 1.41 8.65
C ARG A 194 14.89 0.62 7.51
N THR A 195 15.68 -0.10 6.74
CA THR A 195 15.27 -0.98 5.63
C THR A 195 15.56 -2.44 5.98
N GLY A 196 14.95 -3.40 5.27
CA GLY A 196 15.28 -4.81 5.42
C GLY A 196 15.16 -5.34 6.85
N GLU A 197 16.21 -6.00 7.34
CA GLU A 197 16.26 -6.57 8.69
C GLU A 197 16.10 -5.51 9.79
N HIS A 198 16.72 -4.33 9.62
CA HIS A 198 16.61 -3.24 10.61
C HIS A 198 15.16 -2.79 10.79
N PHE A 199 14.36 -2.74 9.71
CA PHE A 199 12.93 -2.43 9.83
C PHE A 199 12.22 -3.46 10.72
N MET A 200 12.49 -4.75 10.50
CA MET A 200 11.86 -5.84 11.23
C MET A 200 12.22 -5.84 12.73
N GLU A 201 13.43 -5.42 13.10
CA GLU A 201 13.85 -5.26 14.51
C GLU A 201 12.99 -4.23 15.27
N PHE A 202 12.46 -3.21 14.61
CA PHE A 202 11.53 -2.26 15.23
C PHE A 202 10.07 -2.74 15.16
N ALA A 203 9.69 -3.38 14.06
CA ALA A 203 8.32 -3.81 13.82
C ALA A 203 7.91 -4.98 14.71
N ILE A 204 8.75 -6.02 14.80
CA ILE A 204 8.42 -7.28 15.50
C ILE A 204 8.15 -7.08 16.98
N PRO A 205 9.00 -6.35 17.74
CA PRO A 205 8.77 -6.09 19.17
C PRO A 205 7.68 -5.04 19.44
N GLY A 206 7.10 -4.42 18.40
CA GLY A 206 6.08 -3.39 18.53
C GLY A 206 6.60 -1.99 18.88
N PHE A 207 7.92 -1.77 18.83
CA PHE A 207 8.51 -0.43 19.07
C PHE A 207 8.18 0.57 17.97
N ILE A 208 7.87 0.07 16.77
CA ILE A 208 7.56 0.88 15.59
C ILE A 208 6.43 1.90 15.84
N ARG A 209 5.47 1.61 16.74
CA ARG A 209 4.38 2.56 17.10
C ARG A 209 4.89 3.87 17.68
N ASN A 210 6.04 3.86 18.37
CA ASN A 210 6.64 5.06 18.96
C ASN A 210 7.23 6.01 17.90
N PHE A 211 7.34 5.54 16.65
CA PHE A 211 7.88 6.29 15.52
C PHE A 211 6.80 6.53 14.46
N CYS A 212 6.05 5.50 14.09
CA CYS A 212 5.04 5.58 13.03
C CYS A 212 3.90 6.52 13.38
N THR A 213 3.32 6.48 14.59
CA THR A 213 2.23 7.40 14.94
C THR A 213 2.69 8.85 14.94
N PRO A 214 3.81 9.24 15.59
CA PRO A 214 4.31 10.60 15.47
C PRO A 214 4.63 11.04 14.04
N ASN A 215 5.23 10.16 13.23
CA ASN A 215 5.53 10.47 11.82
C ASN A 215 4.27 10.58 10.95
N ALA A 216 3.23 9.81 11.25
CA ALA A 216 1.93 9.92 10.59
C ALA A 216 1.31 11.28 10.88
N LEU A 217 1.36 11.74 12.13
CA LEU A 217 0.82 13.03 12.53
C LEU A 217 1.58 14.21 11.93
N THR A 218 2.92 14.15 11.86
CA THR A 218 3.70 15.23 11.21
C THR A 218 3.42 15.30 9.71
N THR A 219 3.47 14.17 9.01
CA THR A 219 3.18 14.15 7.55
C THR A 219 1.73 14.47 7.22
N LEU A 220 0.78 14.10 8.09
CA LEU A 220 -0.61 14.53 7.96
C LEU A 220 -0.69 16.06 8.11
N MET A 221 -0.07 16.65 9.14
CA MET A 221 -0.10 18.10 9.34
C MET A 221 0.46 18.87 8.14
N GLU A 222 1.56 18.39 7.54
CA GLU A 222 2.11 18.98 6.31
C GLU A 222 1.08 18.98 5.19
N TYR A 223 0.39 17.86 4.99
CA TYR A 223 -0.69 17.79 4.00
C TYR A 223 -1.83 18.75 4.30
N LEU A 224 -2.24 18.87 5.58
CA LEU A 224 -3.34 19.76 5.97
C LEU A 224 -3.01 21.23 5.72
N VAL A 225 -1.77 21.64 5.94
CA VAL A 225 -1.31 23.01 5.72
C VAL A 225 -1.14 23.31 4.24
N ASP A 226 -0.57 22.37 3.48
CA ASP A 226 -0.10 22.66 2.12
C ASP A 226 -1.15 22.38 1.03
N TYR A 227 -2.07 21.42 1.24
CA TYR A 227 -2.88 20.87 0.15
C TYR A 227 -4.36 20.70 0.46
N SER A 228 -4.75 20.57 1.73
CA SER A 228 -6.11 20.13 2.07
C SER A 228 -7.18 21.21 1.86
N SER A 229 -8.41 20.77 1.58
CA SER A 229 -9.59 21.63 1.67
C SER A 229 -9.87 22.05 3.11
N PRO A 230 -10.60 23.15 3.35
CA PRO A 230 -10.97 23.57 4.71
C PRO A 230 -11.70 22.48 5.52
N GLU A 231 -12.55 21.68 4.86
CA GLU A 231 -13.29 20.58 5.48
C GLU A 231 -12.35 19.45 5.91
N THR A 232 -11.40 19.07 5.05
CA THR A 232 -10.39 18.06 5.34
C THR A 232 -9.44 18.53 6.43
N ARG A 233 -9.02 19.81 6.39
CA ARG A 233 -8.22 20.45 7.43
C ARG A 233 -8.86 20.31 8.80
N LYS A 234 -10.15 20.67 8.90
CA LYS A 234 -10.90 20.56 10.16
C LYS A 234 -10.97 19.13 10.68
N ALA A 235 -11.25 18.16 9.82
CA ALA A 235 -11.28 16.74 10.21
C ALA A 235 -9.90 16.24 10.66
N GLY A 236 -8.85 16.68 9.97
CA GLY A 236 -7.46 16.32 10.29
C GLY A 236 -6.98 16.90 11.62
N GLU A 237 -7.25 18.18 11.88
CA GLU A 237 -6.92 18.83 13.14
C GLU A 237 -7.64 18.19 14.34
N GLU A 238 -8.90 17.75 14.16
CA GLU A 238 -9.63 16.98 15.17
C GLU A 238 -8.97 15.62 15.42
N ALA A 239 -8.63 14.88 14.35
CA ALA A 239 -7.99 13.58 14.47
C ALA A 239 -6.62 13.69 15.17
N ILE A 240 -5.81 14.68 14.81
CA ILE A 240 -4.51 14.94 15.44
C ILE A 240 -4.68 15.26 16.93
N ARG A 241 -5.67 16.09 17.30
CA ARG A 241 -5.94 16.39 18.71
C ARG A 241 -6.26 15.13 19.51
N ARG A 242 -7.16 14.29 18.99
CA ARG A 242 -7.53 13.02 19.62
C ARG A 242 -6.32 12.09 19.81
N GLU A 243 -5.46 11.99 18.80
CA GLU A 243 -4.24 11.17 18.91
C GLU A 243 -3.26 11.74 19.94
N LEU A 244 -3.08 13.07 19.99
CA LEU A 244 -2.24 13.71 21.01
C LEU A 244 -2.77 13.47 22.43
N GLU A 245 -4.08 13.50 22.64
CA GLU A 245 -4.70 13.19 23.94
C GLU A 245 -4.44 11.76 24.38
N ASN A 246 -4.46 10.80 23.45
CA ASN A 246 -4.20 9.39 23.71
C ASN A 246 -2.71 9.05 23.88
N LEU A 247 -1.80 9.92 23.44
CA LEU A 247 -0.36 9.70 23.60
C LEU A 247 0.08 9.90 25.06
N PRO A 248 0.92 8.98 25.60
CA PRO A 248 1.49 9.14 26.94
C PRO A 248 2.27 10.44 27.08
N ASP A 249 2.16 11.08 28.24
CA ASP A 249 2.96 12.26 28.55
C ASP A 249 4.45 11.90 28.64
N GLY A 250 5.29 12.76 28.07
CA GLY A 250 6.73 12.53 28.04
C GLY A 250 7.41 13.31 26.92
N GLU A 251 8.70 13.01 26.75
CA GLU A 251 9.55 13.71 25.80
C GLU A 251 9.07 13.56 24.35
N ARG A 252 8.60 12.36 23.97
CA ARG A 252 8.12 12.09 22.61
C ARG A 252 6.95 12.98 22.21
N LYS A 253 5.96 13.12 23.11
CA LYS A 253 4.78 13.96 22.90
C LYS A 253 5.15 15.44 22.82
N ARG A 254 6.06 15.92 23.67
CA ARG A 254 6.58 17.30 23.61
C ARG A 254 7.26 17.59 22.26
N GLN A 255 8.16 16.71 21.83
CA GLN A 255 8.84 16.85 20.53
C GLN A 255 7.86 16.83 19.36
N LEU A 256 6.82 15.98 19.43
CA LEU A 256 5.77 15.95 18.42
C LEU A 256 5.00 17.26 18.37
N ILE A 257 4.55 17.79 19.51
CA ILE A 257 3.85 19.08 19.57
C ILE A 257 4.74 20.21 19.02
N GLU A 258 6.02 20.25 19.38
CA GLU A 258 6.95 21.24 18.85
C GLU A 258 7.08 21.16 17.32
N ARG A 259 7.19 19.95 16.77
CA ARG A 259 7.28 19.74 15.32
C ARG A 259 5.99 20.11 14.60
N LEU A 260 4.83 19.76 15.17
CA LEU A 260 3.53 20.17 14.63
C LEU A 260 3.40 21.70 14.58
N ASN A 261 3.80 22.39 15.66
CA ASN A 261 3.79 23.86 15.69
C ASN A 261 4.75 24.44 14.64
N LYS A 262 5.95 23.87 14.46
CA LYS A 262 6.87 24.30 13.40
C LYS A 262 6.26 24.17 12.00
N ILE A 263 5.53 23.08 11.73
CA ILE A 263 4.86 22.88 10.44
C ILE A 263 3.75 23.92 10.23
N ILE A 264 3.01 24.28 11.28
CA ILE A 264 1.92 25.26 11.22
C ILE A 264 2.44 26.70 11.06
N GLU A 265 3.46 27.06 11.83
CA GLU A 265 3.92 28.45 12.01
C GLU A 265 5.04 28.83 11.04
N THR A 266 5.65 27.86 10.36
CA THR A 266 6.82 28.06 9.50
C THR A 266 6.77 27.21 8.23
N ASP A 267 7.74 27.41 7.33
CA ASP A 267 7.92 26.61 6.11
C ASP A 267 8.72 25.31 6.34
N GLN A 268 8.97 24.92 7.60
CA GLN A 268 9.66 23.65 7.88
C GLN A 268 8.78 22.46 7.53
N ARG A 269 9.33 21.54 6.74
CA ARG A 269 8.72 20.27 6.33
C ARG A 269 9.73 19.14 6.51
N ASP A 270 9.29 17.91 6.32
CA ASP A 270 10.07 16.69 6.46
C ASP A 270 10.62 16.48 7.88
N LEU A 271 9.76 16.65 8.89
CA LEU A 271 10.12 16.43 10.29
C LEU A 271 9.73 15.02 10.74
N TYR A 272 10.72 14.20 11.08
CA TYR A 272 10.54 12.76 11.38
C TYR A 272 11.30 12.25 12.62
N PHE A 273 10.85 11.11 13.13
CA PHE A 273 11.33 10.37 14.31
C PHE A 273 12.01 9.04 13.94
#